data_AF-A0A817B4C8-F1
#
_entry.id   AF-A0A817B4C8-F1
#
_cell.length_a   1.000
_cell.length_b   1.000
_cell.length_c   1.000
_cell.angle_alpha   90.00
_cell.angle_beta   90.00
_cell.angle_gamma   90.00
#
_symmetry.space_group_name_H-M   'P 1'
#
loop_
_entity.id
_entity.type
_entity.pdbx_description
1 polymer ?
#
loop_
_entity_poly.entity_id
_entity_poly.type
_entity_poly.pdbx_seq_one_letter_code
_entity_poly.pdbx_strand_id
1 'polypeptide(L)'
;MDTKSLSFFAVFFILFLVIFAEVPEIEAQLCVREYVGEIPLSNCSVLEIQLCHTKCRENNGAKAGICYVAGEGEDEQRTESFKCLCNFCSEYFCQI
;
A
#
# COMPACT_ATOMS: atom_id res chain seq x y z
N MET A 1 46.60 -18.18 31.62
CA MET A 1 45.70 -17.02 31.46
C MET A 1 44.82 -17.37 30.28
N ASP A 2 43.68 -17.98 30.56
CA ASP A 2 42.76 -18.43 29.51
C ASP A 2 42.21 -17.20 28.81
N THR A 3 42.75 -16.90 27.64
CA THR A 3 42.20 -15.90 26.74
C THR A 3 40.87 -16.44 26.27
N LYS A 4 39.83 -16.01 26.98
CA LYS A 4 38.41 -16.22 26.70
C LYS A 4 38.19 -16.44 25.20
N SER A 5 37.76 -17.65 24.84
CA SER A 5 37.20 -17.91 23.52
C SER A 5 35.99 -16.98 23.38
N LEU A 6 36.16 -15.88 22.64
CA LEU A 6 35.04 -15.07 22.20
C LEU A 6 34.22 -15.99 21.30
N SER A 7 33.06 -16.40 21.81
CA SER A 7 32.12 -17.23 21.07
C SER A 7 31.88 -16.58 19.71
N PHE A 8 32.23 -17.29 18.63
CA PHE A 8 32.06 -16.82 17.26
C PHE A 8 30.62 -16.31 17.00
N PHE A 9 29.65 -16.96 17.64
CA PHE A 9 28.25 -16.56 17.62
C PHE A 9 28.02 -15.15 18.18
N ALA A 10 28.67 -14.79 19.30
CA ALA A 10 28.54 -13.46 19.90
C ALA A 10 29.13 -12.37 18.99
N VAL A 11 30.27 -12.65 18.35
CA VAL A 11 30.89 -11.72 17.40
C VAL A 11 29.99 -11.52 16.18
N PHE A 12 29.45 -12.59 15.62
CA PHE A 12 28.53 -12.52 14.49
C PHE A 12 27.25 -11.73 14.83
N PHE A 13 26.69 -11.96 16.02
CA PHE A 13 25.48 -11.29 16.47
C PHE A 13 25.71 -9.77 16.64
N ILE A 14 26.85 -9.36 17.20
CA ILE A 14 27.20 -7.94 17.33
C ILE A 14 27.34 -7.29 15.96
N LEU A 15 28.03 -7.95 15.01
CA LEU A 15 28.18 -7.42 13.65
C LEU A 15 26.83 -7.27 12.95
N PHE A 16 25.93 -8.24 13.11
CA PHE A 16 24.57 -8.16 12.58
C PHE A 16 23.82 -6.97 13.18
N LEU A 17 23.79 -6.82 14.51
CA LEU A 17 23.11 -5.70 15.15
C LEU A 17 23.65 -4.34 14.72
N VAL A 18 24.97 -4.20 14.54
CA VAL A 18 25.57 -2.95 14.06
C VAL A 18 25.13 -2.62 12.64
N ILE A 19 25.03 -3.62 11.76
CA ILE A 19 24.58 -3.42 10.37
C ILE A 19 23.09 -3.04 10.33
N PHE A 20 22.26 -3.65 11.18
CA PHE A 20 20.81 -3.46 11.16
C PHE A 20 20.32 -2.30 12.05
N ALA A 21 21.17 -1.71 12.89
CA ALA A 21 20.83 -0.58 13.76
C ALA A 21 20.45 0.70 13.00
N GLU A 22 20.90 0.84 11.75
CA GLU A 22 20.64 2.02 10.91
C GLU A 22 19.62 1.74 9.80
N VAL A 23 18.98 0.57 9.77
CA VAL A 23 17.94 0.30 8.78
C VAL A 23 16.72 1.14 9.15
N PRO A 24 16.36 2.16 8.34
CA PRO A 24 15.14 2.92 8.59
C PRO A 24 13.96 1.96 8.59
N GLU A 25 12.99 2.19 9.46
CA GLU A 25 11.71 1.49 9.41
C GLU A 25 11.22 1.52 7.97
N ILE A 26 11.09 0.34 7.37
CA ILE A 26 10.58 0.19 6.03
C ILE A 26 9.07 0.37 6.17
N GLU A 27 8.60 1.61 6.23
CA GLU A 27 7.20 1.88 6.00
C GLU A 27 6.90 1.38 4.58
N ALA A 28 6.21 0.24 4.50
CA ALA A 28 5.69 -0.25 3.25
C ALA A 28 4.76 0.83 2.70
N GLN A 29 5.28 1.63 1.75
CA GLN A 29 4.45 2.61 1.07
C GLN A 29 3.30 1.83 0.42
N LEU A 30 2.08 2.08 0.89
CA LEU A 30 0.88 1.50 0.32
C LEU A 30 0.86 1.87 -1.17
N CYS A 31 1.05 0.86 -2.02
CA CYS A 31 1.09 1.04 -3.47
C CYS A 31 -0.30 1.27 -4.07
N VAL A 32 -1.35 1.27 -3.24
CA VAL A 32 -2.70 1.69 -3.57
C VAL A 32 -3.00 2.97 -2.78
N ARG A 33 -3.45 4.01 -3.48
CA ARG A 33 -3.77 5.31 -2.88
C ARG A 33 -5.11 5.82 -3.39
N GLU A 34 -5.88 6.52 -2.56
CA GLU A 34 -7.10 7.18 -3.00
C GLU A 34 -6.78 8.26 -4.05
N TYR A 35 -7.59 8.32 -5.12
CA TYR A 35 -7.45 9.34 -6.15
C TYR A 35 -7.79 10.71 -5.56
N VAL A 36 -6.87 11.67 -5.66
CA VAL A 36 -7.09 13.04 -5.19
C VAL A 36 -7.68 13.88 -6.32
N GLY A 37 -8.96 14.23 -6.16
CA GLY A 37 -9.72 15.06 -7.10
C GLY A 37 -11.14 14.53 -7.28
N GLU A 38 -11.96 15.24 -8.04
CA GLU A 38 -13.36 14.87 -8.21
C GLU A 38 -13.55 13.84 -9.33
N ILE A 39 -14.17 12.72 -8.98
CA ILE A 39 -14.70 11.74 -9.91
C ILE A 39 -16.15 11.51 -9.50
N PRO A 40 -17.14 11.74 -10.38
CA PRO A 40 -18.52 11.42 -10.07
C PRO A 40 -18.65 9.90 -9.99
N LEU A 41 -18.67 9.39 -8.76
CA LEU A 41 -18.84 7.98 -8.45
C LEU A 41 -20.17 7.81 -7.72
N SER A 42 -21.03 6.96 -8.26
CA SER A 42 -22.36 6.71 -7.71
C SER A 42 -22.65 5.24 -7.49
N ASN A 43 -22.03 4.35 -8.29
CA ASN A 43 -22.31 2.91 -8.21
C ASN A 43 -21.19 2.01 -8.77
N CYS A 44 -20.02 2.55 -9.08
CA CYS A 44 -18.96 1.82 -9.80
C CYS A 44 -19.49 1.18 -11.10
N SER A 45 -20.32 1.90 -11.87
CA SER A 45 -20.71 1.43 -13.20
C SER A 45 -19.50 1.22 -14.11
N VAL A 46 -19.69 0.49 -15.22
CA VAL A 46 -18.63 0.26 -16.22
C VAL A 46 -17.96 1.56 -16.67
N LEU A 47 -18.75 2.63 -16.86
CA LEU A 47 -18.24 3.94 -17.25
C LEU A 47 -17.42 4.60 -16.13
N GLU A 48 -17.90 4.53 -14.88
CA GLU A 48 -17.21 5.07 -13.70
C GLU A 48 -15.87 4.34 -13.44
N ILE A 49 -15.84 3.01 -13.60
CA ILE A 49 -14.61 2.20 -13.50
C ILE A 49 -13.61 2.62 -14.57
N GLN A 50 -14.06 2.75 -15.82
CA GLN A 50 -13.19 3.20 -16.91
C GLN A 50 -12.67 4.62 -16.66
N LEU A 51 -13.51 5.53 -16.16
CA LEU A 51 -13.11 6.89 -15.83
C LEU A 51 -12.07 6.92 -14.71
N CYS A 52 -12.28 6.16 -13.64
CA CYS A 52 -11.33 6.01 -12.54
C CYS A 52 -9.98 5.47 -13.04
N HIS A 53 -10.01 4.42 -13.87
CA HIS A 53 -8.82 3.85 -14.47
C HIS A 53 -8.06 4.85 -15.36
N THR A 54 -8.76 5.57 -16.23
CA THR A 54 -8.17 6.58 -17.12
C THR A 54 -7.55 7.72 -16.33
N LYS A 55 -8.28 8.30 -15.37
CA LYS A 55 -7.75 9.41 -14.55
C LYS A 55 -6.55 8.98 -13.71
N CYS A 56 -6.55 7.79 -13.12
CA CYS A 56 -5.41 7.27 -12.38
C CYS A 56 -4.16 7.10 -13.28
N ARG A 57 -4.33 6.69 -14.53
CA ARG A 57 -3.23 6.60 -15.51
C ARG A 57 -2.72 7.97 -15.94
N GLU A 58 -3.63 8.87 -16.33
CA GLU A 58 -3.28 10.15 -16.93
C GLU A 58 -2.72 11.15 -15.92
N ASN A 59 -3.34 11.25 -14.74
CA ASN A 59 -3.02 12.32 -13.78
C ASN A 59 -1.98 11.89 -12.75
N ASN A 60 -1.95 10.59 -12.43
CA ASN A 60 -1.12 10.08 -11.33
C ASN A 60 -0.03 9.11 -11.81
N GLY A 61 -0.05 8.65 -13.06
CA GLY A 61 0.91 7.66 -13.58
C GLY A 61 0.73 6.26 -12.97
N ALA A 62 -0.45 5.96 -12.44
CA ALA A 62 -0.77 4.65 -11.91
C ALA A 62 -0.96 3.61 -13.03
N LYS A 63 -0.93 2.32 -12.71
CA LYS A 63 -1.14 1.25 -13.69
C LYS A 63 -2.62 0.95 -13.93
N ALA A 64 -3.41 1.12 -12.88
CA ALA A 64 -4.85 0.92 -12.92
C ALA A 64 -5.56 1.85 -11.92
N GLY A 65 -6.86 2.04 -12.13
CA GLY A 65 -7.79 2.57 -11.16
C GLY A 65 -8.75 1.47 -10.72
N ILE A 66 -9.09 1.46 -9.44
CA ILE A 66 -9.99 0.50 -8.79
C ILE A 66 -11.13 1.32 -8.22
N CYS A 67 -12.37 0.96 -8.56
CA CYS A 67 -13.54 1.51 -7.89
C CYS A 67 -13.83 0.67 -6.64
N TYR A 68 -13.84 1.31 -5.47
CA TYR A 68 -14.01 0.67 -4.17
C TYR A 68 -15.31 1.17 -3.53
N VAL A 69 -16.12 0.24 -3.03
CA VAL A 69 -17.32 0.55 -2.26
C VAL A 69 -16.92 0.60 -0.79
N ALA A 70 -16.80 1.80 -0.25
CA ALA A 70 -16.58 2.05 1.16
C ALA A 70 -17.95 2.04 1.88
N GLY A 71 -18.11 1.10 2.82
CA GLY A 71 -19.21 1.08 3.76
C GLY A 71 -18.67 1.22 5.18
N GLU A 72 -19.07 2.26 5.89
CA GLU A 72 -18.91 2.36 7.35
C GLU A 72 -20.31 2.54 7.96
N GLY A 73 -20.69 1.66 8.89
CA GLY A 73 -21.88 1.83 9.70
C GLY A 73 -22.60 0.53 10.02
N GLU A 74 -22.72 0.24 11.32
CA GLU A 74 -23.65 -0.74 11.90
C GLU A 74 -25.11 -0.21 11.93
N ASP A 75 -25.33 1.02 11.45
CA ASP A 75 -26.64 1.65 11.43
C ASP A 75 -27.41 1.31 10.13
N GLU A 76 -28.71 1.14 10.31
CA GLU A 76 -29.75 0.67 9.36
C GLU A 76 -29.83 1.49 8.04
N GLN A 77 -29.13 2.62 7.96
CA GLN A 77 -29.04 3.50 6.81
C GLN A 77 -27.68 3.34 6.09
N ARG A 78 -27.45 2.20 5.44
CA ARG A 78 -26.29 1.98 4.56
C ARG A 78 -26.24 3.05 3.47
N THR A 79 -25.40 4.06 3.66
CA THR A 79 -25.01 4.97 2.59
C THR A 79 -23.73 4.42 2.01
N GLU A 80 -23.84 3.61 0.96
CA GLU A 80 -22.67 3.16 0.20
C GLU A 80 -21.94 4.39 -0.34
N SER A 81 -20.67 4.54 0.02
CA SER A 81 -19.81 5.58 -0.53
C SER A 81 -18.83 4.93 -1.51
N PHE A 82 -18.63 5.57 -2.65
CA PHE A 82 -17.79 5.03 -3.72
C PHE A 82 -16.50 5.85 -3.81
N LYS A 83 -15.37 5.16 -3.85
CA LYS A 83 -14.04 5.75 -3.94
C LYS A 83 -13.30 5.24 -5.16
N CYS A 84 -12.46 6.08 -5.76
CA CYS A 84 -11.50 5.66 -6.78
C CYS A 84 -10.14 5.52 -6.12
N LEU A 85 -9.51 4.36 -6.27
CA LEU A 85 -8.16 4.07 -5.78
C LEU A 85 -7.22 3.86 -6.96
N CYS A 86 -6.07 4.53 -6.96
CA CYS A 86 -5.02 4.35 -7.94
C CYS A 86 -4.03 3.28 -7.49
N ASN A 87 -3.82 2.29 -8.34
CA ASN A 87 -2.93 1.16 -8.10
C ASN A 87 -1.59 1.34 -8.84
N PHE A 88 -0.52 1.46 -8.07
CA PHE A 88 0.87 1.61 -8.51
C PHE A 88 1.68 0.32 -8.35
N CYS A 89 1.11 -0.72 -7.76
CA CYS A 89 1.82 -1.94 -7.40
C CYS A 89 2.44 -2.61 -8.64
N SER A 90 3.51 -3.38 -8.44
CA SER A 90 3.99 -4.27 -9.49
C SER A 90 2.96 -5.38 -9.74
N GLU A 91 2.92 -5.94 -10.95
CA GLU A 91 2.01 -7.06 -11.27
C GLU A 91 2.25 -8.27 -10.35
N TYR A 92 3.42 -8.34 -9.71
CA TYR A 92 3.84 -9.39 -8.78
C TYR A 92 3.44 -9.15 -7.32
N PHE A 93 2.90 -7.97 -6.97
CA PHE A 93 2.62 -7.58 -5.58
C PHE A 93 1.14 -7.24 -5.28
N CYS A 94 0.24 -7.40 -6.25
CA CYS A 94 -1.19 -7.21 -6.00
C CYS A 94 -1.84 -8.49 -5.45
N GLN A 95 -1.88 -8.62 -4.13
CA GLN A 95 -2.96 -9.36 -3.46
C GLN A 95 -3.92 -8.31 -2.91
N ILE A 96 -5.10 -8.22 -3.54
CA ILE A 96 -6.26 -7.45 -3.04
C ILE A 96 -6.99 -8.34 -2.04
#